data_AF-A0A917B3H5-F1
#
_entry.id   AF-A0A917B3H5-F1
#
_cell.length_a   1.000
_cell.length_b   1.000
_cell.length_c   1.000
_cell.angle_alpha   90.00
_cell.angle_beta   90.00
_cell.angle_gamma   90.00
#
_symmetry.space_group_name_H-M   'P 1'
#
loop_
_entity.id
_entity.type
_entity.pdbx_description
1 polymer ?
#
loop_
_entity_poly.entity_id
_entity_poly.type
_entity_poly.pdbx_seq_one_letter_code
_entity_poly.pdbx_strand_id
1 'polypeptide(L)' 'MAVIKSIVHFSMKNIFVIWFMSIIITIAGLYAGLNMKLETIPDIESPEIIANTTFPGATLKEVIEGVLFR' A
#
# COMPACT_ATOMS: atom_id res chain seq x y z
N MET A 1 -28.02 -15.22 18.99
CA MET A 1 -28.96 -14.14 19.39
C MET A 1 -28.52 -13.38 20.65
N ALA A 2 -28.02 -14.06 21.70
CA ALA A 2 -27.71 -13.44 22.99
C ALA A 2 -26.61 -12.35 22.94
N VAL A 3 -25.57 -12.55 22.12
CA VAL A 3 -24.43 -11.63 22.01
C VAL A 3 -24.84 -10.25 21.48
N ILE A 4 -25.65 -10.20 20.42
CA ILE A 4 -26.14 -8.96 19.81
C ILE A 4 -26.97 -8.14 20.82
N LYS A 5 -27.83 -8.81 21.60
CA LYS A 5 -28.61 -8.14 22.65
C LYS A 5 -27.71 -7.53 23.73
N SER A 6 -26.62 -8.21 24.10
CA SER A 6 -25.66 -7.69 25.08
C SER A 6 -24.92 -6.44 24.58
N ILE A 7 -24.49 -6.44 23.32
CA ILE A 7 -23.79 -5.29 22.71
C ILE A 7 -24.73 -4.09 22.62
N VAL A 8 -25.96 -4.29 22.14
CA VAL A 8 -26.95 -3.21 22.03
C VAL A 8 -27.32 -2.67 23.43
N HIS A 9 -27.49 -3.54 24.43
CA HIS A 9 -27.79 -3.11 25.79
C HIS A 9 -26.64 -2.31 26.43
N PHE A 10 -25.39 -2.71 26.17
CA PHE A 10 -24.21 -1.96 26.60
C PHE A 10 -24.14 -0.57 25.95
N SER A 11 -24.38 -0.49 24.64
CA SER A 11 -24.41 0.78 23.91
C SER A 11 -25.50 1.73 24.41
N MET A 12 -26.70 1.21 24.69
CA MET A 12 -27.83 1.99 25.21
C MET A 12 -27.61 2.44 26.66
N LYS A 13 -26.94 1.62 27.48
CA LYS A 13 -26.65 1.93 28.88
C LYS A 13 -25.59 3.03 29.03
N ASN A 14 -24.60 3.06 28.13
CA ASN A 14 -23.42 3.92 28.23
C ASN A 14 -23.27 4.86 27.01
N ILE A 15 -24.23 5.76 26.81
CA ILE A 15 -24.22 6.69 25.69
C ILE A 15 -22.97 7.60 25.64
N PHE A 16 -22.40 7.93 26.80
CA PHE A 16 -21.17 8.73 26.89
C PHE A 16 -19.95 8.04 26.26
N VAL A 17 -19.84 6.72 26.43
CA VAL A 17 -18.74 5.92 25.86
C VAL A 17 -18.85 5.87 24.34
N ILE A 18 -20.06 5.68 23.82
CA ILE A 18 -20.32 5.65 22.38
C ILE A 18 -20.00 7.01 21.75
N TRP A 19 -20.36 8.11 22.41
CA TRP A 19 -20.06 9.46 21.95
C TRP A 19 -18.54 9.71 21.86
N PHE A 20 -17.79 9.36 22.91
CA PHE A 20 -16.33 9.44 22.89
C PHE A 20 -15.70 8.56 21.82
N MET A 21 -16.17 7.32 21.69
CA MET A 21 -15.68 6.40 20.67
C MET A 21 -15.88 6.96 19.26
N SER A 22 -17.03 7.59 18.98
CA SER A 22 -17.29 8.22 17.69
C SER A 22 -16.32 9.37 17.38
N ILE A 23 -15.98 10.18 18.39
CA ILE A 23 -15.01 11.28 18.26
C ILE A 23 -13.61 10.76 17.97
N ILE A 24 -13.18 9.73 18.71
CA ILE A 24 -11.87 9.11 18.51
C ILE A 24 -11.77 8.51 17.09
N ILE A 25 -12.80 7.80 16.65
CA ILE A 25 -12.86 7.22 15.30
C ILE A 25 -12.80 8.32 14.24
N THR A 26 -13.52 9.43 14.45
CA THR A 26 -13.53 10.56 13.52
C THR A 26 -12.15 11.22 13.40
N ILE A 27 -11.48 11.49 14.53
CA ILE A 27 -10.14 12.07 14.55
C ILE A 27 -9.12 11.11 13.95
N ALA A 28 -9.18 9.82 14.30
CA ALA A 28 -8.29 8.79 13.77
C ALA A 28 -8.47 8.63 12.26
N GLY A 29 -9.72 8.63 11.78
CA GLY A 29 -10.05 8.58 10.36
C GLY A 29 -9.55 9.80 9.61
N LEU A 30 -9.71 11.00 10.18
CA LEU A 30 -9.20 12.23 9.59
C LEU A 30 -7.67 12.24 9.56
N TYR A 31 -7.01 11.82 10.64
CA TYR A 31 -5.57 11.69 10.69
C TYR A 31 -5.07 10.69 9.66
N ALA A 32 -5.66 9.49 9.59
CA ALA A 32 -5.29 8.49 8.59
C ALA A 32 -5.50 9.04 7.17
N GLY A 33 -6.64 9.67 6.88
CA GLY A 33 -6.94 10.22 5.57
C GLY A 33 -5.98 11.34 5.14
N LEU A 34 -5.53 12.18 6.07
CA LEU A 34 -4.60 13.27 5.78
C LEU A 34 -3.13 12.84 5.75
N ASN A 35 -2.75 11.80 6.51
CA ASN A 35 -1.36 11.31 6.57
C ASN A 35 -1.08 10.19 5.56
N MET A 36 -2.09 9.71 4.84
CA MET A 36 -1.86 8.79 3.72
C MET A 36 -1.15 9.53 2.59
N LYS A 37 0.00 8.97 2.16
CA LYS A 37 0.73 9.47 1.01
C LYS A 37 -0.15 9.28 -0.22
N LEU A 38 -0.40 10.38 -0.92
CA LEU A 38 -1.08 10.38 -2.21
C LEU A 38 -0.07 9.96 -3.28
N GLU A 39 0.30 8.68 -3.28
CA GLU A 39 1.02 8.04 -4.38
C GLU A 39 0.10 8.10 -5.61
N THR A 40 0.20 9.17 -6.41
CA THR A 40 -0.66 9.41 -7.59
C THR A 40 -0.38 8.41 -8.71
N ILE A 41 0.80 7.78 -8.66
CA ILE A 41 1.19 6.68 -9.50
C ILE A 41 1.67 5.60 -8.52
N PRO A 42 1.03 4.42 -8.46
CA PRO A 42 1.59 3.32 -7.69
C PRO A 42 2.99 3.06 -8.23
N ASP A 43 3.98 2.90 -7.34
CA ASP A 43 5.36 2.63 -7.73
C ASP A 43 5.41 1.33 -8.54
N ILE A 44 5.32 1.47 -9.86
CA ILE A 44 5.53 0.41 -10.82
C ILE A 44 7.01 0.43 -11.14
N GLU A 45 7.81 -0.02 -10.19
CA GLU A 45 9.14 -0.55 -10.47
C GLU A 45 8.94 -1.76 -11.39
N SER A 46 8.76 -1.52 -12.70
CA SER A 46 9.03 -2.57 -13.67
C SER A 46 10.46 -2.98 -13.42
N PRO A 47 10.76 -4.25 -13.10
CA PRO A 47 12.11 -4.67 -12.81
C PRO A 47 12.93 -4.50 -14.10
N GLU A 48 13.57 -3.34 -14.25
CA GLU A 48 14.51 -3.09 -15.34
C GLU A 48 15.84 -3.69 -14.90
N ILE A 49 16.10 -4.90 -15.40
CA ILE A 49 17.38 -5.57 -15.21
C ILE A 49 18.40 -4.83 -16.08
N ILE A 50 19.06 -3.80 -15.55
CA ILE A 50 20.15 -3.12 -16.23
C ILE A 50 21.38 -4.04 -16.22
N ALA A 51 21.52 -4.86 -17.25
CA ALA A 51 22.68 -5.72 -17.47
C ALA A 51 23.78 -4.96 -18.22
N ASN A 52 24.66 -4.29 -17.47
CA ASN A 52 25.86 -3.66 -18.03
C ASN A 52 26.92 -4.74 -18.32
N THR A 53 26.95 -5.26 -19.55
CA THR A 53 28.03 -6.14 -20.01
C THR A 53 29.07 -5.31 -20.77
N THR A 54 30.32 -5.35 -20.33
CA THR A 54 31.45 -4.83 -21.11
C THR A 54 32.09 -6.02 -21.82
N PHE A 55 32.04 -6.01 -23.16
CA PHE A 55 32.67 -7.04 -23.98
C PHE A 55 33.87 -6.44 -24.74
N PRO A 56 35.06 -6.36 -24.12
CA PRO A 56 36.22 -5.81 -24.79
C PRO A 56 36.73 -6.82 -25.83
N GLY A 57 36.62 -6.47 -27.12
CA GLY A 57 37.22 -7.22 -28.22
C GLY A 57 36.25 -7.88 -29.22
N ALA A 58 34.93 -7.64 -29.15
CA ALA A 58 33.98 -8.12 -30.16
C ALA A 58 33.52 -7.02 -31.13
N THR A 59 33.29 -7.39 -32.39
CA THR A 59 32.68 -6.51 -33.39
C THR A 59 31.20 -6.31 -33.03
N LEU A 60 30.68 -5.08 -33.12
CA LEU A 60 29.31 -4.69 -32.71
C LEU A 60 28.19 -5.69 -33.07
N LYS A 61 28.31 -6.40 -34.20
CA LYS A 61 27.34 -7.42 -34.64
C LYS A 61 27.24 -8.63 -33.72
N GLU A 62 28.35 -9.15 -33.21
CA GLU A 62 28.42 -10.41 -32.44
C GLU A 62 27.85 -10.24 -31.02
N VAL A 63 28.05 -9.05 -30.43
CA VAL A 63 27.50 -8.71 -29.10
C VAL A 63 25.98 -8.60 -29.13
N ILE A 64 25.42 -8.07 -30.22
CA ILE A 64 23.98 -7.95 -30.41
C ILE A 64 23.35 -9.34 -30.52
N GLU A 65 23.97 -10.28 -31.24
CA GLU A 65 23.42 -11.63 -31.45
C GLU A 65 23.51 -12.54 -30.21
N GLY A 66 24.52 -12.35 -29.34
CA GLY A 66 24.74 -13.20 -28.16
C GLY A 66 24.07 -12.73 -26.86
N VAL A 67 23.78 -11.43 -26.73
CA VAL A 67 23.28 -10.83 -25.46
C VAL A 67 21.82 -10.38 -25.57
N LEU A 68 21.30 -10.14 -26.77
CA LEU A 68 19.92 -9.70 -26.94
C LEU A 68 19.00 -10.92 -26.99
N PHE A 69 18.36 -11.16 -25.84
CA PHE A 69 17.15 -11.95 -25.60
C PHE A 69 16.43 -12.45 -26.85
N ARG A 70 16.34 -13.78 -26.97
CA ARG A 70 15.08 -14.43 -27.36
C ARG A 70 14.27 -14.73 -26.12
#